data_AF-A0A2V5JWQ6-F1
#
_entry.id   AF-A0A2V5JWQ6-F1
#
_cell.length_a   1.000
_cell.length_b   1.000
_cell.length_c   1.000
_cell.angle_alpha   90.00
_cell.angle_beta   90.00
_cell.angle_gamma   90.00
#
_symmetry.space_group_name_H-M   'P 1'
#
loop_
_entity.id
_entity.type
_entity.pdbx_description
1 polymer ?
#
loop_
_entity_poly.entity_id
_entity_poly.type
_entity_poly.pdbx_seq_one_letter_code
_entity_poly.pdbx_strand_id
1 'polypeptide(L)'
;MTARASQRTGRQWYRPSLTTQIMIGLVVGALIGWLRPDWGNAVYFLRDIFINLIKSIIAPLVFSTIVVGIAGAGALRKVGRMGIKALIYFEIVTTAALFIGLAVVNFTKPGSGVTLAATNIDAIKTIEQSHPKTFVETIVHVFPSSVIDAMVRGDVLQIVVFSVLFALALSAVGERGKPIIRATESLAQIMFKFTNYVMMFAPIGVGAAMAHTIGTQGPGVLLNLGKLIGSLYLALVIFILLIFGLVIWIARVPLRQFVRAVREPAVLAFATTSSESALPKAMESMERFGVPPHIVGFVMPTGYSFNLTGSTLYLAMASVFVAQAAETTIGWHMSLGQQITMMLTLMLTSKGVAGVPRASLVILLGALNSFVPSGLGPIGVAIIFGVDELMDMGRTCVNVIGNCLATVVVARWEKEFDESRARVFGTAAEAELDLKGGDVAFADALAQGD
;
A
#
# COMPACT_ATOMS: atom_id res chain seq x y z
N MET A 1 20.66 38.73 -1.25
CA MET A 1 21.33 37.99 -2.33
C MET A 1 22.26 36.94 -1.74
N THR A 2 21.80 35.70 -1.61
CA THR A 2 22.65 34.51 -1.46
C THR A 2 21.84 33.33 -1.95
N ALA A 3 22.09 32.94 -3.20
CA ALA A 3 21.45 31.81 -3.85
C ALA A 3 21.88 30.50 -3.15
N ARG A 4 20.92 29.73 -2.65
CA ARG A 4 21.17 28.33 -2.27
C ARG A 4 21.25 27.52 -3.55
N ALA A 5 22.46 27.12 -3.92
CA ALA A 5 22.71 26.17 -4.98
C ALA A 5 21.97 24.85 -4.69
N SER A 6 21.02 24.48 -5.55
CA SER A 6 20.41 23.15 -5.51
C SER A 6 21.48 22.13 -5.90
N GLN A 7 21.93 21.30 -4.95
CA GLN A 7 22.71 20.12 -5.28
C GLN A 7 21.80 19.13 -6.01
N ARG A 8 21.80 19.17 -7.34
CA ARG A 8 21.31 18.08 -8.18
C ARG A 8 22.27 16.91 -8.04
N THR A 9 21.94 15.91 -7.24
CA THR A 9 22.64 14.64 -7.25
C THR A 9 22.29 13.92 -8.56
N GLY A 10 23.18 14.04 -9.55
CA GLY A 10 23.06 13.33 -10.81
C GLY A 10 23.01 11.82 -10.56
N ARG A 11 21.86 11.21 -10.85
CA ARG A 11 21.72 9.75 -10.81
C ARG A 11 22.58 9.20 -11.94
N GLN A 12 23.66 8.49 -11.60
CA GLN A 12 24.56 7.87 -12.58
C GLN A 12 23.76 6.95 -13.53
N TRP A 13 23.84 7.20 -14.84
CA TRP A 13 23.07 6.54 -15.91
C TRP A 13 23.20 5.00 -15.92
N TYR A 14 24.24 4.44 -15.28
CA TYR A 14 24.55 3.01 -15.29
C TYR A 14 23.95 2.19 -14.14
N ARG A 15 23.22 2.79 -13.18
CA ARG A 15 22.58 2.02 -12.10
C ARG A 15 21.10 1.75 -12.43
N PRO A 16 20.71 0.52 -12.81
CA PRO A 16 19.30 0.19 -13.02
C PRO A 16 18.48 0.52 -11.76
N SER A 17 17.23 0.95 -11.93
CA SER A 17 16.34 1.22 -10.81
C SER A 17 16.17 -0.04 -9.96
N LEU A 18 15.84 0.11 -8.67
CA LEU A 18 15.65 -1.03 -7.79
C LEU A 18 14.56 -1.99 -8.32
N THR A 19 13.50 -1.42 -8.90
CA THR A 19 12.48 -2.11 -9.68
C THR A 19 13.08 -2.98 -10.79
N THR A 20 13.93 -2.41 -11.64
CA THR A 20 14.61 -3.17 -12.70
C THR A 20 15.50 -4.28 -12.14
N GLN A 21 16.21 -4.02 -11.04
CA GLN A 21 17.05 -5.04 -10.39
C GLN A 21 16.21 -6.21 -9.85
N ILE A 22 15.05 -5.94 -9.26
CA ILE A 22 14.13 -6.98 -8.77
C ILE A 22 13.58 -7.79 -9.94
N MET A 23 13.17 -7.14 -11.03
CA MET A 23 12.69 -7.83 -12.23
C MET A 23 13.77 -8.73 -12.85
N ILE A 24 15.02 -8.27 -12.88
CA ILE A 24 16.16 -9.11 -13.29
C ILE A 24 16.32 -10.29 -12.33
N GLY A 25 16.31 -10.04 -11.02
CA GLY A 25 16.40 -11.08 -9.99
C GLY A 25 15.29 -12.13 -10.12
N LEU A 26 14.06 -11.70 -10.38
CA LEU A 26 12.91 -12.57 -10.65
C LEU A 26 13.16 -13.49 -11.85
N VAL A 27 13.54 -12.92 -13.00
CA VAL A 27 13.76 -13.68 -14.24
C VAL A 27 14.93 -14.63 -14.08
N VAL A 28 16.04 -14.17 -13.52
CA VAL A 28 17.23 -15.00 -13.27
C VAL A 28 16.91 -16.13 -12.29
N GLY A 29 16.22 -15.82 -11.20
CA GLY A 29 15.76 -16.81 -10.24
C GLY A 29 14.85 -17.85 -10.87
N ALA A 30 13.87 -17.42 -11.67
CA ALA A 30 12.98 -18.32 -12.37
C ALA A 30 13.70 -19.25 -13.35
N LEU A 31 14.68 -18.72 -14.11
CA LEU A 31 15.51 -19.50 -15.02
C LEU A 31 16.38 -20.51 -14.27
N ILE A 32 16.98 -20.12 -13.14
CA ILE A 32 17.78 -21.04 -12.31
C ILE A 32 16.90 -22.17 -11.77
N GLY A 33 15.72 -21.83 -11.20
CA GLY A 33 14.78 -22.82 -10.69
C GLY A 33 14.28 -23.79 -11.75
N TRP A 34 14.09 -23.31 -12.99
CA TRP A 34 13.64 -24.15 -14.10
C TRP A 34 14.74 -25.02 -14.70
N LEU A 35 15.93 -24.46 -14.96
CA LEU A 35 17.03 -25.15 -15.63
C LEU A 35 17.83 -26.05 -14.67
N ARG A 36 17.97 -25.66 -13.40
CA ARG A 36 18.71 -26.38 -12.36
C ARG A 36 17.92 -26.40 -11.04
N PRO A 37 16.86 -27.23 -10.95
CA PRO A 37 16.01 -27.34 -9.76
C PRO A 37 16.78 -27.58 -8.45
N ASP A 38 17.84 -28.40 -8.48
CA ASP A 38 18.69 -28.67 -7.32
C ASP A 38 19.34 -27.40 -6.75
N TRP A 39 19.84 -26.53 -7.64
CA TRP A 39 20.42 -25.25 -7.26
C TRP A 39 19.35 -24.26 -6.80
N GLY A 40 18.20 -24.24 -7.50
CA GLY A 40 17.05 -23.43 -7.09
C GLY A 40 16.59 -23.76 -5.68
N ASN A 41 16.55 -25.03 -5.31
CA ASN A 41 16.21 -25.45 -3.95
C ASN A 41 17.30 -25.05 -2.93
N ALA A 42 18.58 -25.17 -3.27
CA ALA A 42 19.71 -24.90 -2.37
C ALA A 42 19.82 -23.43 -1.93
N VAL A 43 19.27 -22.48 -2.69
CA VAL A 43 19.36 -21.04 -2.37
C VAL A 43 18.26 -20.55 -1.41
N TYR A 44 17.42 -21.43 -0.85
CA TYR A 44 16.30 -21.06 0.02
C TYR A 44 16.70 -20.22 1.24
N PHE A 45 17.93 -20.37 1.74
CA PHE A 45 18.40 -19.60 2.90
C PHE A 45 18.47 -18.09 2.62
N LEU A 46 18.74 -17.67 1.38
CA LEU A 46 18.74 -16.25 0.99
C LEU A 46 17.33 -15.66 1.03
N ARG A 47 16.32 -16.45 0.62
CA ARG A 47 14.91 -16.12 0.80
C ARG A 47 14.60 -15.96 2.29
N ASP A 48 15.00 -16.92 3.12
CA ASP A 48 14.68 -16.91 4.56
C ASP A 48 15.32 -15.73 5.29
N ILE A 49 16.58 -15.40 4.96
CA ILE A 49 17.24 -14.19 5.47
C ILE A 49 16.41 -12.95 5.10
N PHE A 50 16.01 -12.82 3.83
CA PHE A 50 15.21 -11.68 3.37
C PHE A 50 13.86 -11.59 4.12
N ILE A 51 13.15 -12.71 4.24
CA ILE A 51 11.88 -12.78 4.98
C ILE A 51 12.08 -12.36 6.45
N ASN A 52 13.14 -12.83 7.10
CA ASN A 52 13.41 -12.49 8.50
C ASN A 52 13.72 -11.00 8.68
N LEU A 53 14.45 -10.39 7.74
CA LEU A 53 14.67 -8.94 7.72
C LEU A 53 13.34 -8.19 7.60
N ILE A 54 12.43 -8.61 6.72
CA ILE A 54 11.09 -8.02 6.60
C ILE A 54 10.28 -8.19 7.89
N LYS A 55 10.27 -9.39 8.49
CA LYS A 55 9.58 -9.65 9.77
C LYS A 55 10.06 -8.73 10.89
N SER A 56 11.36 -8.46 10.97
CA SER A 56 11.94 -7.60 12.00
C SER A 56 11.46 -6.15 11.94
N ILE A 57 11.01 -5.69 10.77
CA ILE A 57 10.50 -4.34 10.56
C ILE A 57 9.06 -4.20 11.07
N ILE A 58 8.23 -5.26 10.97
CA ILE A 58 6.77 -5.19 11.13
C ILE A 58 6.36 -4.55 12.46
N ALA A 59 6.77 -5.14 13.59
CA ALA A 59 6.31 -4.71 14.91
C ALA A 59 6.63 -3.24 15.25
N PRO A 60 7.90 -2.78 15.18
CA PRO A 60 8.23 -1.38 15.50
C PRO A 60 7.63 -0.41 14.48
N LEU A 61 7.55 -0.80 13.21
CA LEU A 61 6.97 0.04 12.17
C LEU A 61 5.48 0.24 12.39
N VAL A 62 4.71 -0.85 12.50
CA VAL A 62 3.25 -0.80 12.71
C VAL A 62 2.92 0.01 13.96
N PHE A 63 3.58 -0.27 15.09
CA PHE A 63 3.38 0.47 16.34
C PHE A 63 3.62 1.97 16.15
N SER A 64 4.80 2.35 15.66
CA SER A 64 5.15 3.76 15.49
C SER A 64 4.22 4.48 14.51
N THR A 65 3.88 3.85 13.38
CA THR A 65 3.00 4.45 12.36
C THR A 65 1.58 4.65 12.83
N ILE A 66 1.01 3.72 13.61
CA ILE A 66 -0.35 3.85 14.12
C ILE A 66 -0.39 4.92 15.22
N VAL A 67 0.60 4.92 16.12
CA VAL A 67 0.68 5.94 17.17
C VAL A 67 0.81 7.33 16.57
N VAL A 68 1.70 7.52 15.60
CA VAL A 68 1.87 8.78 14.88
C VAL A 68 0.61 9.14 14.09
N GLY A 69 -0.01 8.18 13.40
CA GLY A 69 -1.23 8.40 12.62
C GLY A 69 -2.40 8.90 13.48
N ILE A 70 -2.62 8.29 14.65
CA ILE A 70 -3.72 8.67 15.56
C ILE A 70 -3.37 9.95 16.34
N ALA A 71 -2.14 10.10 16.81
CA ALA A 71 -1.71 11.32 17.48
C ALA A 71 -1.76 12.54 16.53
N GLY A 72 -1.37 12.34 15.27
CA GLY A 72 -1.52 13.32 14.18
C GLY A 72 -2.99 13.61 13.85
N ALA A 73 -3.91 12.63 14.01
CA ALA A 73 -5.34 12.86 13.86
C ALA A 73 -5.91 13.86 14.88
N GLY A 74 -5.27 14.03 16.04
CA GLY A 74 -5.55 15.13 16.96
C GLY A 74 -5.35 16.51 16.33
N ALA A 75 -4.34 16.66 15.45
CA ALA A 75 -4.16 17.86 14.64
C ALA A 75 -5.22 17.95 13.52
N LEU A 76 -5.66 16.83 12.94
CA LEU A 76 -6.78 16.81 11.97
C LEU A 76 -8.08 17.32 12.63
N ARG A 77 -8.32 17.03 13.93
CA ARG A 77 -9.41 17.62 14.72
C ARG A 77 -9.28 19.14 14.89
N LYS A 78 -8.06 19.68 14.98
CA LYS A 78 -7.80 21.14 15.00
C LYS A 78 -8.12 21.80 13.65
N VAL A 79 -8.11 21.03 12.55
CA VAL A 79 -8.53 21.47 11.21
C VAL A 79 -10.07 21.38 11.03
N GLY A 80 -10.80 20.96 12.07
CA GLY A 80 -12.24 21.11 12.17
C GLY A 80 -13.02 20.23 11.19
N ARG A 81 -13.97 20.85 10.46
CA ARG A 81 -14.91 20.15 9.57
C ARG A 81 -14.25 19.49 8.37
N MET A 82 -13.19 20.09 7.82
CA MET A 82 -12.50 19.60 6.62
C MET A 82 -11.81 18.26 6.87
N GLY A 83 -11.15 18.09 8.03
CA GLY A 83 -10.49 16.84 8.42
C GLY A 83 -11.45 15.67 8.53
N ILE A 84 -12.59 15.88 9.18
CA ILE A 84 -13.62 14.84 9.35
C ILE A 84 -14.20 14.42 7.98
N LYS A 85 -14.48 15.38 7.10
CA LYS A 85 -14.95 15.10 5.74
C LYS A 85 -13.96 14.24 4.95
N ALA A 86 -12.67 14.60 4.98
CA ALA A 86 -11.63 13.84 4.29
C ALA A 86 -11.54 12.40 4.82
N LEU A 87 -11.54 12.21 6.15
CA LEU A 87 -11.50 10.87 6.76
C LEU A 87 -12.71 10.02 6.40
N ILE A 88 -13.93 10.59 6.42
CA ILE A 88 -15.15 9.88 6.00
C ILE A 88 -15.03 9.44 4.53
N TYR A 89 -14.56 10.32 3.66
CA TYR A 89 -14.35 9.98 2.26
C TYR A 89 -13.34 8.83 2.10
N PHE A 90 -12.18 8.94 2.75
CA PHE A 90 -11.14 7.90 2.70
C PHE A 90 -11.67 6.56 3.17
N GLU A 91 -12.45 6.54 4.25
CA GLU A 91 -13.02 5.32 4.81
C GLU A 91 -13.96 4.64 3.82
N ILE A 92 -14.91 5.38 3.25
CA ILE A 92 -15.91 4.84 2.35
C ILE A 92 -15.24 4.25 1.10
N VAL A 93 -14.29 4.99 0.52
CA VAL A 93 -13.66 4.60 -0.74
C VAL A 93 -12.70 3.43 -0.55
N THR A 94 -11.91 3.41 0.53
CA THR A 94 -11.02 2.27 0.84
C THR A 94 -11.80 1.01 1.22
N THR A 95 -12.93 1.15 1.93
CA THR A 95 -13.85 0.05 2.21
C THR A 95 -14.39 -0.56 0.93
N ALA A 96 -14.85 0.27 -0.01
CA ALA A 96 -15.32 -0.22 -1.30
C ALA A 96 -14.20 -0.94 -2.09
N ALA A 97 -12.98 -0.41 -2.06
CA ALA A 97 -11.81 -1.02 -2.71
C ALA A 97 -11.53 -2.43 -2.19
N LEU A 98 -11.61 -2.59 -0.87
CA LEU A 98 -11.43 -3.85 -0.17
C LEU A 98 -12.48 -4.89 -0.60
N PHE A 99 -13.76 -4.51 -0.64
CA PHE A 99 -14.84 -5.43 -1.01
C PHE A 99 -14.75 -5.84 -2.49
N ILE A 100 -14.35 -4.93 -3.38
CA ILE A 100 -14.09 -5.25 -4.79
C ILE A 100 -12.92 -6.23 -4.91
N GLY A 101 -11.81 -5.99 -4.20
CA GLY A 101 -10.68 -6.91 -4.16
C GLY A 101 -11.09 -8.30 -3.68
N LEU A 102 -11.84 -8.37 -2.57
CA LEU A 102 -12.36 -9.60 -2.00
C LEU A 102 -13.29 -10.35 -2.97
N ALA A 103 -14.18 -9.65 -3.66
CA ALA A 103 -15.09 -10.25 -4.63
C ALA A 103 -14.32 -10.82 -5.84
N VAL A 104 -13.40 -10.05 -6.41
CA VAL A 104 -12.64 -10.47 -7.60
C VAL A 104 -11.72 -11.66 -7.29
N VAL A 105 -11.04 -11.67 -6.14
CA VAL A 105 -10.15 -12.79 -5.77
C VAL A 105 -10.92 -14.08 -5.45
N ASN A 106 -12.10 -13.98 -4.84
CA ASN A 106 -12.95 -15.15 -4.60
C ASN A 106 -13.59 -15.70 -5.87
N PHE A 107 -13.86 -14.84 -6.86
CA PHE A 107 -14.36 -15.25 -8.16
C PHE A 107 -13.26 -15.88 -9.03
N THR A 108 -12.13 -15.18 -9.16
CA THR A 108 -11.04 -15.62 -10.05
C THR A 108 -10.23 -16.77 -9.46
N LYS A 109 -10.15 -16.88 -8.13
CA LYS A 109 -9.38 -17.90 -7.39
C LYS A 109 -7.95 -18.08 -7.93
N PRO A 110 -7.10 -17.04 -7.90
CA PRO A 110 -5.76 -17.11 -8.45
C PRO A 110 -4.80 -17.98 -7.62
N GLY A 111 -5.07 -18.19 -6.32
CA GLY A 111 -4.22 -19.02 -5.45
C GLY A 111 -4.57 -20.51 -5.45
N SER A 112 -5.69 -20.89 -6.06
CA SER A 112 -6.07 -22.31 -6.16
C SER A 112 -5.08 -23.07 -7.04
N GLY A 113 -4.54 -24.17 -6.52
CA GLY A 113 -3.52 -24.95 -7.22
C GLY A 113 -2.08 -24.49 -6.98
N VAL A 114 -1.85 -23.46 -6.15
CA VAL A 114 -0.52 -23.09 -5.66
C VAL A 114 -0.23 -23.85 -4.37
N THR A 115 0.88 -24.57 -4.29
CA THR A 115 1.33 -25.20 -3.06
C THR A 115 2.37 -24.31 -2.37
N LEU A 116 2.34 -24.25 -1.04
CA LEU A 116 3.33 -23.53 -0.25
C LEU A 116 4.36 -24.56 0.20
N ALA A 117 5.57 -24.49 -0.38
CA ALA A 117 6.67 -25.42 -0.05
C ALA A 117 7.22 -25.12 1.34
N ALA A 118 6.57 -25.69 2.37
CA ALA A 118 7.01 -25.63 3.75
C ALA A 118 7.85 -26.86 4.10
N THR A 119 8.99 -26.65 4.77
CA THR A 119 9.94 -27.72 5.11
C THR A 119 9.42 -28.70 6.18
N ASN A 120 8.32 -28.37 6.87
CA ASN A 120 7.70 -29.18 7.94
C ASN A 120 6.16 -29.07 7.92
N ILE A 121 5.53 -29.58 6.86
CA ILE A 121 4.06 -29.54 6.71
C ILE A 121 3.34 -30.24 7.88
N ASP A 122 3.88 -31.35 8.39
CA ASP A 122 3.27 -32.11 9.48
C ASP A 122 3.31 -31.39 10.83
N ALA A 123 4.36 -30.61 11.10
CA ALA A 123 4.41 -29.75 12.28
C ALA A 123 3.40 -28.59 12.16
N ILE A 124 3.23 -28.03 10.96
CA ILE A 124 2.29 -26.93 10.68
C ILE A 124 0.83 -27.37 10.83
N LYS A 125 0.49 -28.59 10.37
CA LYS A 125 -0.84 -29.19 10.58
C LYS A 125 -1.19 -29.33 12.06
N THR A 126 -0.20 -29.66 12.90
CA THR A 126 -0.41 -29.78 14.35
C THR A 126 -0.64 -28.41 15.03
N ILE A 127 -0.19 -27.29 14.43
CA ILE A 127 -0.33 -25.92 14.96
C ILE A 127 -1.71 -25.30 14.63
N GLU A 128 -2.56 -25.95 13.82
CA GLU A 128 -3.97 -25.57 13.58
C GLU A 128 -4.80 -25.32 14.85
N GLN A 129 -4.31 -25.77 16.02
CA GLN A 129 -5.00 -25.61 17.30
C GLN A 129 -4.90 -24.21 17.92
N SER A 130 -4.14 -23.27 17.35
CA SER A 130 -3.83 -21.98 18.00
C SER A 130 -4.49 -20.74 17.41
N HIS A 131 -5.30 -20.87 16.35
CA HIS A 131 -6.15 -19.76 15.89
C HIS A 131 -7.54 -19.83 16.55
N PRO A 132 -8.14 -18.67 16.90
CA PRO A 132 -9.45 -18.62 17.53
C PRO A 132 -10.49 -19.30 16.65
N LYS A 133 -11.12 -20.36 17.17
CA LYS A 133 -12.10 -21.20 16.47
C LYS A 133 -13.50 -20.62 16.52
N THR A 134 -13.72 -19.66 17.44
CA THR A 134 -15.00 -18.98 17.62
C THR A 134 -14.86 -17.46 17.49
N PHE A 135 -15.97 -16.79 17.16
CA PHE A 135 -16.04 -15.33 17.08
C PHE A 135 -15.66 -14.67 18.42
N VAL A 136 -16.06 -15.29 19.55
CA VAL A 136 -15.72 -14.80 20.89
C VAL A 136 -14.23 -14.95 21.17
N GLU A 137 -13.62 -16.10 20.86
CA GLU A 137 -12.17 -16.26 20.96
C GLU A 137 -11.43 -15.26 20.09
N THR A 138 -11.96 -14.94 18.91
CA THR A 138 -11.36 -13.94 18.01
C THR A 138 -11.39 -12.55 18.65
N ILE A 139 -12.53 -12.16 19.24
CA ILE A 139 -12.64 -10.89 19.98
C ILE A 139 -11.68 -10.85 21.17
N VAL A 140 -11.55 -11.93 21.94
CA VAL A 140 -10.62 -11.97 23.08
C VAL A 140 -9.17 -11.88 22.59
N HIS A 141 -8.83 -12.61 21.52
CA HIS A 141 -7.49 -12.64 20.93
C HIS A 141 -7.03 -11.28 20.38
N VAL A 142 -7.96 -10.41 19.98
CA VAL A 142 -7.67 -9.03 19.54
C VAL A 142 -6.97 -8.23 20.65
N PHE A 143 -7.22 -8.53 21.93
CA PHE A 143 -6.62 -7.83 23.06
C PHE A 143 -5.38 -8.59 23.58
N PRO A 144 -4.15 -8.07 23.40
CA PRO A 144 -2.95 -8.74 23.89
C PRO A 144 -2.91 -8.75 25.42
N SER A 145 -2.58 -9.90 26.01
CA SER A 145 -2.20 -9.99 27.43
C SER A 145 -0.81 -9.39 27.68
N SER A 146 0.07 -9.41 26.66
CA SER A 146 1.40 -8.82 26.67
C SER A 146 1.76 -8.30 25.28
N VAL A 147 2.07 -7.01 25.18
CA VAL A 147 2.52 -6.40 23.90
C VAL A 147 3.85 -7.01 23.43
N ILE A 148 4.74 -7.36 24.36
CA ILE A 148 6.04 -7.95 24.00
C ILE A 148 5.85 -9.34 23.40
N ASP A 149 4.97 -10.16 23.98
CA ASP A 149 4.65 -11.48 23.42
C ASP A 149 4.00 -11.35 22.03
N ALA A 150 3.07 -10.41 21.84
CA ALA A 150 2.48 -10.12 20.55
C ALA A 150 3.55 -9.74 19.49
N MET A 151 4.52 -8.91 19.85
CA MET A 151 5.63 -8.53 18.98
C MET A 151 6.56 -9.71 18.65
N VAL A 152 6.84 -10.59 19.62
CA VAL A 152 7.67 -11.79 19.42
C VAL A 152 6.99 -12.80 18.51
N ARG A 153 5.69 -13.02 18.71
CA ARG A 153 4.87 -13.92 17.87
C ARG A 153 4.56 -13.34 16.50
N GLY A 154 4.74 -12.03 16.32
CA GLY A 154 4.40 -11.31 15.10
C GLY A 154 2.89 -11.19 14.87
N ASP A 155 2.11 -11.13 15.96
CA ASP A 155 0.66 -10.95 15.91
C ASP A 155 0.31 -9.48 15.70
N VAL A 156 0.09 -9.12 14.43
CA VAL A 156 -0.10 -7.72 14.05
C VAL A 156 -1.45 -7.19 14.51
N LEU A 157 -2.50 -8.01 14.58
CA LEU A 157 -3.80 -7.58 15.07
C LEU A 157 -3.71 -7.08 16.52
N GLN A 158 -3.03 -7.84 17.37
CA GLN A 158 -2.79 -7.44 18.76
C GLN A 158 -1.93 -6.18 18.87
N ILE A 159 -0.86 -6.08 18.07
CA ILE A 159 0.01 -4.89 18.05
C ILE A 159 -0.80 -3.65 17.66
N VAL A 160 -1.70 -3.77 16.67
CA VAL A 160 -2.55 -2.67 16.19
C VAL A 160 -3.50 -2.20 17.28
N VAL A 161 -4.21 -3.12 17.93
CA VAL A 161 -5.18 -2.78 18.98
C VAL A 161 -4.49 -2.10 20.15
N PHE A 162 -3.36 -2.65 20.59
CA PHE A 162 -2.53 -2.01 21.60
C PHE A 162 -2.09 -0.61 21.16
N SER A 163 -1.62 -0.45 19.92
CA SER A 163 -1.15 0.83 19.38
C SER A 163 -2.27 1.87 19.33
N VAL A 164 -3.49 1.47 18.97
CA VAL A 164 -4.68 2.34 18.98
C VAL A 164 -4.99 2.81 20.40
N LEU A 165 -5.11 1.89 21.36
CA LEU A 165 -5.40 2.22 22.76
C LEU A 165 -4.29 3.09 23.37
N PHE A 166 -3.04 2.75 23.08
CA PHE A 166 -1.87 3.52 23.50
C PHE A 166 -1.89 4.94 22.93
N ALA A 167 -2.19 5.11 21.65
CA ALA A 167 -2.26 6.42 21.01
C ALA A 167 -3.42 7.28 21.53
N LEU A 168 -4.57 6.66 21.83
CA LEU A 168 -5.71 7.34 22.45
C LEU A 168 -5.35 7.82 23.87
N ALA A 169 -4.71 6.97 24.67
CA ALA A 169 -4.22 7.34 26.00
C ALA A 169 -3.16 8.45 25.91
N LEU A 170 -2.21 8.34 24.97
CA LEU A 170 -1.17 9.33 24.73
C LEU A 170 -1.74 10.70 24.34
N SER A 171 -2.79 10.70 23.51
CA SER A 171 -3.52 11.92 23.12
C SER A 171 -4.28 12.53 24.31
N ALA A 172 -4.84 11.69 25.19
CA ALA A 172 -5.55 12.13 26.39
C ALA A 172 -4.63 12.75 27.45
N VAL A 173 -3.37 12.32 27.53
CA VAL A 173 -2.34 12.87 28.44
C VAL A 173 -1.94 14.31 28.07
N GLY A 174 -2.18 14.74 26.83
CA GLY A 174 -1.91 16.11 26.38
C GLY A 174 -0.42 16.45 26.30
N GLU A 175 -0.02 17.59 26.86
CA GLU A 175 1.35 18.15 26.75
C GLU A 175 2.45 17.18 27.20
N ARG A 176 2.19 16.39 28.27
CA ARG A 176 3.15 15.41 28.78
C ARG A 176 3.38 14.24 27.82
N GLY A 177 2.47 14.00 26.86
CA GLY A 177 2.60 12.97 25.84
C GLY A 177 3.50 13.36 24.67
N LYS A 178 3.76 14.67 24.46
CA LYS A 178 4.53 15.16 23.31
C LYS A 178 5.93 14.56 23.13
N PRO A 179 6.72 14.27 24.18
CA PRO A 179 8.02 13.61 24.02
C PRO A 179 7.89 12.23 23.41
N ILE A 180 6.88 11.45 23.81
CA ILE A 180 6.64 10.11 23.28
C ILE A 180 6.16 10.18 21.84
N ILE A 181 5.27 11.13 21.50
CA ILE A 181 4.85 11.34 20.11
C ILE A 181 6.07 11.60 19.21
N ARG A 182 6.97 12.52 19.62
CA ARG A 182 8.21 12.81 18.88
C ARG A 182 9.16 11.62 18.79
N ALA A 183 9.27 10.82 19.85
CA ALA A 183 10.05 9.59 19.83
C ALA A 183 9.46 8.56 18.84
N THR A 184 8.13 8.41 18.81
CA THR A 184 7.44 7.51 17.86
C THR A 184 7.52 8.02 16.42
N GLU A 185 7.46 9.33 16.17
CA GLU A 185 7.70 9.92 14.85
C GLU A 185 9.12 9.60 14.35
N SER A 186 10.12 9.79 15.22
CA SER A 186 11.51 9.47 14.91
C SER A 186 11.69 7.98 14.64
N LEU A 187 11.06 7.11 15.46
CA LEU A 187 11.08 5.66 15.26
C LEU A 187 10.48 5.27 13.91
N ALA A 188 9.33 5.84 13.53
CA ALA A 188 8.70 5.58 12.23
C ALA A 188 9.66 5.94 11.09
N GLN A 189 10.28 7.13 11.14
CA GLN A 189 11.27 7.56 10.13
C GLN A 189 12.50 6.65 10.06
N ILE A 190 13.01 6.21 11.21
CA ILE A 190 14.14 5.25 11.27
C ILE A 190 13.72 3.92 10.65
N MET A 191 12.53 3.40 10.97
CA MET A 191 12.00 2.16 10.41
C MET A 191 11.72 2.25 8.91
N PHE A 192 11.29 3.42 8.42
CA PHE A 192 11.22 3.68 6.98
C PHE A 192 12.60 3.60 6.32
N LYS A 193 13.62 4.22 6.92
CA LYS A 193 15.00 4.15 6.41
C LYS A 193 15.57 2.73 6.47
N PHE A 194 15.29 2.01 7.56
CA PHE A 194 15.70 0.63 7.73
C PHE A 194 15.06 -0.29 6.69
N THR A 195 13.77 -0.07 6.41
CA THR A 195 13.07 -0.76 5.31
C THR A 195 13.80 -0.56 4.00
N ASN A 196 14.19 0.67 3.65
CA ASN A 196 14.96 0.94 2.42
C ASN A 196 16.27 0.15 2.34
N TYR A 197 17.00 -0.02 3.45
CA TYR A 197 18.21 -0.84 3.48
C TYR A 197 17.91 -2.32 3.23
N VAL A 198 16.88 -2.86 3.88
CA VAL A 198 16.44 -4.24 3.64
C VAL A 198 16.00 -4.43 2.18
N MET A 199 15.33 -3.44 1.59
CA MET A 199 14.90 -3.49 0.20
C MET A 199 16.06 -3.49 -0.80
N MET A 200 17.27 -3.04 -0.44
CA MET A 200 18.44 -3.20 -1.30
C MET A 200 18.85 -4.67 -1.48
N PHE A 201 18.49 -5.55 -0.54
CA PHE A 201 18.70 -7.00 -0.63
C PHE A 201 17.59 -7.71 -1.43
N ALA A 202 16.48 -7.02 -1.73
CA ALA A 202 15.32 -7.61 -2.39
C ALA A 202 15.61 -8.31 -3.73
N PRO A 203 16.47 -7.81 -4.64
CA PRO A 203 16.77 -8.52 -5.89
C PRO A 203 17.29 -9.95 -5.66
N ILE A 204 18.12 -10.12 -4.62
CA ILE A 204 18.69 -11.41 -4.23
C ILE A 204 17.63 -12.26 -3.53
N GLY A 205 16.89 -11.68 -2.57
CA GLY A 205 15.83 -12.38 -1.85
C GLY A 205 14.71 -12.89 -2.76
N VAL A 206 14.25 -12.07 -3.71
CA VAL A 206 13.25 -12.44 -4.73
C VAL A 206 13.77 -13.50 -5.66
N GLY A 207 14.98 -13.32 -6.20
CA GLY A 207 15.56 -14.30 -7.11
C GLY A 207 15.69 -15.67 -6.45
N ALA A 208 16.17 -15.71 -5.20
CA ALA A 208 16.25 -16.93 -4.42
C ALA A 208 14.86 -17.54 -4.11
N ALA A 209 13.87 -16.70 -3.77
CA ALA A 209 12.50 -17.15 -3.54
C ALA A 209 11.92 -17.82 -4.80
N MET A 210 12.05 -17.15 -5.96
CA MET A 210 11.53 -17.64 -7.22
C MET A 210 12.26 -18.90 -7.70
N ALA A 211 13.59 -18.94 -7.54
CA ALA A 211 14.39 -20.12 -7.86
C ALA A 211 13.98 -21.33 -7.03
N HIS A 212 13.76 -21.13 -5.73
CA HIS A 212 13.31 -22.20 -4.84
C HIS A 212 11.88 -22.65 -5.16
N THR A 213 10.96 -21.72 -5.41
CA THR A 213 9.57 -22.05 -5.75
C THR A 213 9.49 -22.82 -7.06
N ILE A 214 10.14 -22.37 -8.13
CA ILE A 214 10.11 -23.09 -9.42
C ILE A 214 10.91 -24.39 -9.34
N GLY A 215 12.03 -24.42 -8.61
CA GLY A 215 12.82 -25.64 -8.42
C GLY A 215 12.07 -26.74 -7.66
N THR A 216 11.15 -26.38 -6.77
CA THR A 216 10.37 -27.35 -5.98
C THR A 216 9.00 -27.65 -6.55
N GLN A 217 8.34 -26.69 -7.18
CA GLN A 217 6.93 -26.78 -7.63
C GLN A 217 6.77 -26.74 -9.15
N GLY A 218 7.84 -26.48 -9.87
CA GLY A 218 7.83 -26.32 -11.32
C GLY A 218 7.31 -24.96 -11.79
N PRO A 219 7.32 -24.72 -13.12
CA PRO A 219 6.96 -23.44 -13.71
C PRO A 219 5.46 -23.13 -13.66
N GLY A 220 4.60 -24.11 -13.32
CA GLY A 220 3.14 -23.93 -13.25
C GLY A 220 2.70 -22.81 -12.29
N VAL A 221 3.51 -22.51 -11.26
CA VAL A 221 3.27 -21.39 -10.34
C VAL A 221 3.23 -20.04 -11.07
N LEU A 222 3.99 -19.87 -12.16
CA LEU A 222 3.99 -18.62 -12.95
C LEU A 222 2.63 -18.32 -13.58
N LEU A 223 1.84 -19.35 -13.93
CA LEU A 223 0.49 -19.15 -14.46
C LEU A 223 -0.44 -18.60 -13.38
N ASN A 224 -0.36 -19.12 -12.16
CA ASN A 224 -1.16 -18.64 -11.02
C ASN A 224 -0.75 -17.22 -10.60
N LEU A 225 0.54 -16.91 -10.63
CA LEU A 225 1.04 -15.55 -10.42
C LEU A 225 0.57 -14.59 -11.52
N GLY A 226 0.64 -15.00 -12.79
CA GLY A 226 0.08 -14.23 -13.91
C GLY A 226 -1.42 -13.99 -13.76
N LYS A 227 -2.17 -15.01 -13.30
CA LYS A 227 -3.59 -14.90 -12.98
C LYS A 227 -3.84 -13.92 -11.84
N LEU A 228 -3.02 -13.92 -10.77
CA LEU A 228 -3.11 -12.95 -9.69
C LEU A 228 -2.90 -11.50 -10.20
N ILE A 229 -1.88 -11.28 -11.02
CA ILE A 229 -1.62 -9.96 -11.64
C ILE A 229 -2.82 -9.53 -12.48
N GLY A 230 -3.28 -10.40 -13.39
CA GLY A 230 -4.43 -10.12 -14.25
C GLY A 230 -5.69 -9.79 -13.45
N SER A 231 -5.98 -10.58 -12.40
CA SER A 231 -7.09 -10.33 -11.49
C SER A 231 -6.96 -8.99 -10.77
N LEU A 232 -5.75 -8.59 -10.33
CA LEU A 232 -5.53 -7.29 -9.70
C LEU A 232 -5.83 -6.15 -10.68
N TYR A 233 -5.26 -6.17 -11.88
CA TYR A 233 -5.49 -5.11 -12.86
C TYR A 233 -6.97 -5.04 -13.26
N LEU A 234 -7.65 -6.19 -13.37
CA LEU A 234 -9.10 -6.23 -13.56
C LEU A 234 -9.83 -5.56 -12.40
N ALA A 235 -9.49 -5.88 -11.14
CA ALA A 235 -10.09 -5.27 -9.96
C ALA A 235 -9.82 -3.76 -9.88
N LEU A 236 -8.62 -3.30 -10.22
CA LEU A 236 -8.28 -1.87 -10.27
C LEU A 236 -9.10 -1.14 -11.35
N VAL A 237 -9.27 -1.74 -12.53
CA VAL A 237 -10.12 -1.17 -13.59
C VAL A 237 -11.57 -1.10 -13.15
N ILE A 238 -12.11 -2.18 -12.56
CA ILE A 238 -13.47 -2.19 -11.99
C ILE A 238 -13.61 -1.10 -10.92
N PHE A 239 -12.62 -0.97 -10.04
CA PHE A 239 -12.63 0.04 -8.98
C PHE A 239 -12.62 1.48 -9.53
N ILE A 240 -11.76 1.77 -10.52
CA ILE A 240 -11.73 3.08 -11.18
C ILE A 240 -13.08 3.37 -11.86
N LEU A 241 -13.62 2.43 -12.64
CA LEU A 241 -14.84 2.66 -13.41
C LEU A 241 -16.08 2.77 -12.51
N LEU A 242 -16.20 1.92 -11.50
CA LEU A 242 -17.37 1.90 -10.62
C LEU A 242 -17.25 2.94 -9.52
N ILE A 243 -16.20 2.90 -8.71
CA ILE A 243 -16.10 3.75 -7.51
C ILE A 243 -15.64 5.16 -7.87
N PHE A 244 -14.52 5.32 -8.57
CA PHE A 244 -14.09 6.68 -8.98
C PHE A 244 -15.07 7.28 -9.99
N GLY A 245 -15.61 6.48 -10.92
CA GLY A 245 -16.67 6.93 -11.83
C GLY A 245 -17.92 7.44 -11.10
N LEU A 246 -18.40 6.69 -10.10
CA LEU A 246 -19.54 7.11 -9.27
C LEU A 246 -19.22 8.39 -8.48
N VAL A 247 -18.05 8.47 -7.86
CA VAL A 247 -17.63 9.66 -7.11
C VAL A 247 -17.54 10.88 -8.02
N ILE A 248 -16.93 10.75 -9.20
CA ILE A 248 -16.84 11.83 -10.20
C ILE A 248 -18.23 12.29 -10.64
N TRP A 249 -19.16 11.35 -10.83
CA TRP A 249 -20.54 11.65 -11.20
C TRP A 249 -21.30 12.39 -10.08
N ILE A 250 -21.24 11.89 -8.84
CA ILE A 250 -21.89 12.51 -7.68
C ILE A 250 -21.31 13.91 -7.40
N ALA A 251 -19.98 14.02 -7.42
CA ALA A 251 -19.29 15.28 -7.16
C ALA A 251 -19.30 16.23 -8.37
N ARG A 252 -19.85 15.83 -9.53
CA ARG A 252 -19.89 16.63 -10.77
C ARG A 252 -18.51 17.17 -11.16
N VAL A 253 -17.50 16.32 -11.08
CA VAL A 253 -16.13 16.67 -11.50
C VAL A 253 -16.04 16.55 -13.03
N PRO A 254 -15.46 17.52 -13.74
CA PRO A 254 -15.32 17.43 -15.19
C PRO A 254 -14.33 16.32 -15.57
N LEU A 255 -14.85 15.14 -15.95
CA LEU A 255 -14.08 13.90 -16.12
C LEU A 255 -12.88 14.06 -17.05
N ARG A 256 -13.06 14.68 -18.22
CA ARG A 256 -11.99 14.82 -19.22
C ARG A 256 -10.83 15.66 -18.69
N GLN A 257 -11.16 16.79 -18.07
CA GLN A 257 -10.18 17.72 -17.49
C GLN A 257 -9.51 17.10 -16.27
N PHE A 258 -10.25 16.40 -15.42
CA PHE A 258 -9.68 15.68 -14.28
C PHE A 258 -8.68 14.62 -14.73
N VAL A 259 -9.02 13.82 -15.74
CA VAL A 259 -8.09 12.83 -16.31
C VAL A 259 -6.82 13.51 -16.85
N ARG A 260 -6.93 14.67 -17.50
CA ARG A 260 -5.76 15.44 -17.95
C ARG A 260 -4.90 15.91 -16.76
N ALA A 261 -5.52 16.42 -15.70
CA ALA A 261 -4.81 16.89 -14.50
C ALA A 261 -4.04 15.77 -13.80
N VAL A 262 -4.66 14.60 -13.64
CA VAL A 262 -4.03 13.50 -12.90
C VAL A 262 -3.11 12.64 -13.75
N ARG A 263 -3.13 12.76 -15.09
CA ARG A 263 -2.36 11.89 -16.01
C ARG A 263 -0.87 11.90 -15.68
N GLU A 264 -0.26 13.07 -15.59
CA GLU A 264 1.19 13.17 -15.38
C GLU A 264 1.61 12.64 -14.00
N PRO A 265 0.99 13.05 -12.86
CA PRO A 265 1.28 12.43 -11.56
C PRO A 265 1.01 10.92 -11.52
N ALA A 266 -0.07 10.44 -12.14
CA ALA A 266 -0.43 9.03 -12.14
C ALA A 266 0.56 8.18 -12.95
N VAL A 267 1.01 8.67 -14.12
CA VAL A 267 2.04 8.00 -14.93
C VAL A 267 3.37 8.00 -14.21
N LEU A 268 3.74 9.10 -13.55
CA LEU A 268 4.94 9.16 -12.72
C LEU A 268 4.87 8.11 -11.61
N ALA A 269 3.76 8.05 -10.86
CA ALA A 269 3.54 7.07 -9.80
C ALA A 269 3.56 5.62 -10.31
N PHE A 270 2.98 5.36 -11.49
CA PHE A 270 3.01 4.06 -12.14
C PHE A 270 4.44 3.64 -12.49
N ALA A 271 5.24 4.55 -13.05
CA ALA A 271 6.60 4.28 -13.49
C ALA A 271 7.61 4.16 -12.34
N THR A 272 7.41 4.91 -11.26
CA THR A 272 8.34 4.94 -10.11
C THR A 272 7.92 4.03 -8.97
N THR A 273 6.71 3.47 -9.03
CA THR A 273 6.06 2.70 -7.94
C THR A 273 6.14 3.45 -6.59
N SER A 274 6.07 4.78 -6.63
CA SER A 274 6.21 5.64 -5.45
C SER A 274 5.24 6.81 -5.51
N SER A 275 4.25 6.77 -4.62
CA SER A 275 3.29 7.87 -4.44
C SER A 275 3.97 9.14 -3.93
N GLU A 276 5.09 9.03 -3.20
CA GLU A 276 5.88 10.18 -2.71
C GLU A 276 6.49 10.96 -3.86
N SER A 277 7.06 10.25 -4.85
CA SER A 277 7.68 10.89 -6.00
C SER A 277 6.69 11.69 -6.85
N ALA A 278 5.43 11.28 -6.85
CA ALA A 278 4.34 11.95 -7.56
C ALA A 278 3.64 13.03 -6.72
N LEU A 279 3.85 13.07 -5.41
CA LEU A 279 3.11 13.95 -4.49
C LEU A 279 3.27 15.44 -4.82
N PRO A 280 4.49 16.00 -5.02
CA PRO A 280 4.64 17.42 -5.35
C PRO A 280 3.91 17.80 -6.64
N LYS A 281 4.06 16.98 -7.69
CA LYS A 281 3.40 17.19 -8.98
C LYS A 281 1.89 17.05 -8.88
N ALA A 282 1.41 16.12 -8.06
CA ALA A 282 -0.01 15.94 -7.81
C ALA A 282 -0.61 17.14 -7.06
N MET A 283 0.11 17.69 -6.08
CA MET A 283 -0.31 18.90 -5.36
C MET A 283 -0.41 20.10 -6.30
N GLU A 284 0.65 20.36 -7.07
CA GLU A 284 0.68 21.43 -8.08
C GLU A 284 -0.48 21.29 -9.09
N SER A 285 -0.69 20.07 -9.60
CA SER A 285 -1.78 19.79 -10.53
C SER A 285 -3.16 20.04 -9.93
N MET A 286 -3.39 19.69 -8.66
CA MET A 286 -4.68 19.95 -7.98
C MET A 286 -4.91 21.43 -7.69
N GLU A 287 -3.86 22.19 -7.35
CA GLU A 287 -3.96 23.65 -7.19
C GLU A 287 -4.34 24.31 -8.52
N ARG A 288 -3.66 23.93 -9.61
CA ARG A 288 -3.98 24.40 -10.97
C ARG A 288 -5.37 23.98 -11.43
N PHE A 289 -5.82 22.79 -11.04
CA PHE A 289 -7.16 22.29 -11.36
C PHE A 289 -8.28 23.09 -10.68
N GLY A 290 -7.98 23.94 -9.69
CA GLY A 290 -8.96 24.80 -9.03
C GLY A 290 -9.24 24.44 -7.57
N VAL A 291 -8.37 23.66 -6.93
CA VAL A 291 -8.46 23.39 -5.49
C VAL A 291 -7.61 24.39 -4.70
N PRO A 292 -8.12 25.03 -3.62
CA PRO A 292 -7.34 25.96 -2.82
C PRO A 292 -6.08 25.31 -2.20
N PRO A 293 -4.93 26.02 -2.14
CA PRO A 293 -3.67 25.47 -1.62
C PRO A 293 -3.75 24.91 -0.20
N HIS A 294 -4.57 25.50 0.67
CA HIS A 294 -4.73 25.00 2.05
C HIS A 294 -5.50 23.66 2.12
N ILE A 295 -6.40 23.39 1.15
CA ILE A 295 -7.08 22.09 1.03
C ILE A 295 -6.12 21.07 0.43
N VAL A 296 -5.38 21.44 -0.62
CA VAL A 296 -4.36 20.57 -1.22
C VAL A 296 -3.29 20.19 -0.20
N GLY A 297 -2.70 21.18 0.48
CA GLY A 297 -1.68 21.03 1.51
C GLY A 297 -2.11 20.21 2.73
N PHE A 298 -3.41 19.98 2.90
CA PHE A 298 -3.96 19.16 3.96
C PHE A 298 -4.43 17.78 3.48
N VAL A 299 -5.30 17.73 2.46
CA VAL A 299 -5.95 16.50 2.01
C VAL A 299 -4.98 15.58 1.28
N MET A 300 -4.04 16.12 0.48
CA MET A 300 -3.08 15.28 -0.26
C MET A 300 -2.11 14.54 0.68
N PRO A 301 -1.43 15.20 1.66
CA PRO A 301 -0.59 14.50 2.63
C PRO A 301 -1.38 13.56 3.55
N THR A 302 -2.61 13.92 3.91
CA THR A 302 -3.46 13.04 4.73
C THR A 302 -3.89 11.80 3.95
N GLY A 303 -4.34 11.96 2.70
CA GLY A 303 -4.72 10.86 1.82
C GLY A 303 -3.55 9.93 1.50
N TYR A 304 -2.34 10.47 1.37
CA TYR A 304 -1.11 9.66 1.26
C TYR A 304 -0.95 8.64 2.40
N SER A 305 -1.49 8.94 3.58
CA SER A 305 -1.39 8.09 4.78
C SER A 305 -2.63 7.24 5.04
N PHE A 306 -3.81 7.75 4.68
CA PHE A 306 -5.10 7.18 5.08
C PHE A 306 -5.95 6.66 3.91
N ASN A 307 -5.57 6.97 2.66
CA ASN A 307 -6.37 6.68 1.46
C ASN A 307 -5.58 5.87 0.43
N LEU A 308 -4.98 4.78 0.88
CA LEU A 308 -4.20 3.86 0.05
C LEU A 308 -5.10 2.83 -0.67
N THR A 309 -6.10 3.31 -1.41
CA THR A 309 -7.17 2.49 -2.02
C THR A 309 -6.69 1.33 -2.88
N GLY A 310 -5.73 1.57 -3.78
CA GLY A 310 -5.11 0.52 -4.59
C GLY A 310 -4.33 -0.49 -3.74
N SER A 311 -3.65 -0.01 -2.69
CA SER A 311 -2.95 -0.90 -1.75
C SER A 311 -3.92 -1.72 -0.91
N THR A 312 -5.04 -1.16 -0.45
CA THR A 312 -6.07 -1.88 0.30
C THR A 312 -6.72 -2.97 -0.55
N LEU A 313 -7.03 -2.66 -1.81
CA LEU A 313 -7.53 -3.64 -2.78
C LEU A 313 -6.50 -4.77 -2.99
N TYR A 314 -5.23 -4.41 -3.19
CA TYR A 314 -4.12 -5.37 -3.28
C TYR A 314 -4.03 -6.27 -2.04
N LEU A 315 -4.07 -5.70 -0.84
CA LEU A 315 -3.96 -6.44 0.42
C LEU A 315 -5.07 -7.47 0.53
N ALA A 316 -6.31 -7.11 0.17
CA ALA A 316 -7.43 -8.04 0.15
C ALA A 316 -7.17 -9.24 -0.77
N MET A 317 -6.73 -8.96 -2.00
CA MET A 317 -6.46 -10.00 -3.01
C MET A 317 -5.26 -10.88 -2.65
N ALA A 318 -4.16 -10.26 -2.21
CA ALA A 318 -2.94 -10.94 -1.84
C ALA A 318 -3.16 -11.86 -0.62
N SER A 319 -3.88 -11.39 0.40
CA SER A 319 -4.17 -12.21 1.57
C SER A 319 -5.01 -13.44 1.23
N VAL A 320 -6.05 -13.26 0.41
CA VAL A 320 -6.91 -14.39 0.01
C VAL A 320 -6.19 -15.32 -0.97
N PHE A 321 -5.31 -14.81 -1.83
CA PHE A 321 -4.44 -15.66 -2.65
C PHE A 321 -3.60 -16.61 -1.79
N VAL A 322 -2.95 -16.08 -0.74
CA VAL A 322 -2.15 -16.93 0.16
C VAL A 322 -3.04 -17.90 0.94
N ALA A 323 -4.24 -17.49 1.36
CA ALA A 323 -5.19 -18.39 2.00
C ALA A 323 -5.63 -19.53 1.06
N GLN A 324 -5.89 -19.25 -0.22
CA GLN A 324 -6.21 -20.28 -1.24
C GLN A 324 -5.03 -21.22 -1.50
N ALA A 325 -3.80 -20.69 -1.47
CA ALA A 325 -2.59 -21.52 -1.58
C ALA A 325 -2.40 -22.40 -0.34
N ALA A 326 -2.66 -21.87 0.86
CA ALA A 326 -2.64 -22.64 2.10
C ALA A 326 -3.70 -23.76 2.08
N GLU A 327 -4.90 -23.47 1.60
CA GLU A 327 -5.98 -24.45 1.38
C GLU A 327 -5.54 -25.59 0.46
N THR A 328 -4.88 -25.27 -0.66
CA THR A 328 -4.32 -26.27 -1.58
C THR A 328 -3.21 -27.10 -0.92
N THR A 329 -2.45 -26.52 0.01
CA THR A 329 -1.26 -27.15 0.62
C THR A 329 -1.61 -28.12 1.74
N ILE A 330 -2.52 -27.72 2.63
CA ILE A 330 -2.84 -28.46 3.86
C ILE A 330 -4.30 -28.86 4.00
N GLY A 331 -5.18 -28.44 3.07
CA GLY A 331 -6.62 -28.69 3.14
C GLY A 331 -7.37 -27.75 4.09
N TRP A 332 -6.73 -26.69 4.57
CA TRP A 332 -7.32 -25.71 5.49
C TRP A 332 -8.20 -24.70 4.72
N HIS A 333 -9.47 -24.61 5.07
CA HIS A 333 -10.41 -23.70 4.41
C HIS A 333 -10.63 -22.41 5.21
N MET A 334 -10.37 -21.25 4.61
CA MET A 334 -10.68 -19.95 5.21
C MET A 334 -12.14 -19.57 4.96
N SER A 335 -12.96 -19.62 6.01
CA SER A 335 -14.38 -19.25 5.95
C SER A 335 -14.57 -17.78 5.56
N LEU A 336 -15.71 -17.46 4.92
CA LEU A 336 -16.03 -16.08 4.52
C LEU A 336 -16.03 -15.10 5.71
N GLY A 337 -16.45 -15.55 6.90
CA GLY A 337 -16.39 -14.76 8.14
C GLY A 337 -14.96 -14.42 8.53
N GLN A 338 -14.02 -15.37 8.47
CA GLN A 338 -12.59 -15.11 8.70
C GLN A 338 -12.02 -14.15 7.66
N GLN A 339 -12.42 -14.27 6.39
CA GLN A 339 -11.99 -13.32 5.36
C GLN A 339 -12.45 -11.90 5.72
N ILE A 340 -13.71 -11.71 6.13
CA ILE A 340 -14.24 -10.39 6.54
C ILE A 340 -13.49 -9.85 7.76
N THR A 341 -13.21 -10.67 8.79
CA THR A 341 -12.45 -10.22 9.95
C THR A 341 -11.02 -9.82 9.59
N MET A 342 -10.37 -10.58 8.71
CA MET A 342 -9.06 -10.24 8.15
C MET A 342 -9.11 -8.94 7.37
N MET A 343 -10.17 -8.73 6.58
CA MET A 343 -10.39 -7.50 5.84
C MET A 343 -10.55 -6.28 6.77
N LEU A 344 -11.35 -6.39 7.83
CA LEU A 344 -11.50 -5.32 8.83
C LEU A 344 -10.17 -5.01 9.53
N THR A 345 -9.37 -6.04 9.79
CA THR A 345 -8.02 -5.88 10.33
C THR A 345 -7.14 -5.11 9.34
N LEU A 346 -7.08 -5.54 8.08
CA LEU A 346 -6.32 -4.88 7.02
C LEU A 346 -6.75 -3.43 6.78
N MET A 347 -8.04 -3.13 6.91
CA MET A 347 -8.56 -1.76 6.82
C MET A 347 -7.99 -0.88 7.94
N LEU A 348 -7.84 -1.40 9.15
CA LEU A 348 -7.26 -0.66 10.26
C LEU A 348 -5.73 -0.56 10.16
N THR A 349 -5.05 -1.67 9.79
CA THR A 349 -3.58 -1.75 9.74
C THR A 349 -2.98 -1.06 8.51
N SER A 350 -3.74 -0.90 7.43
CA SER A 350 -3.29 -0.18 6.23
C SER A 350 -3.27 1.34 6.41
N LYS A 351 -3.92 1.87 7.45
CA LYS A 351 -3.96 3.30 7.75
C LYS A 351 -2.74 3.71 8.58
N GLY A 352 -2.16 4.86 8.25
CA GLY A 352 -1.01 5.40 8.97
C GLY A 352 0.34 4.88 8.48
N VAL A 353 0.37 3.83 7.65
CA VAL A 353 1.58 3.30 7.00
C VAL A 353 1.90 4.07 5.71
N ALA A 354 1.83 5.40 5.79
CA ALA A 354 2.27 6.28 4.72
C ALA A 354 3.77 6.14 4.51
N GLY A 355 4.27 6.37 3.29
CA GLY A 355 5.69 6.76 3.17
C GLY A 355 6.59 5.82 2.42
N VAL A 356 6.31 4.51 2.41
CA VAL A 356 7.37 3.55 2.09
C VAL A 356 7.00 2.67 0.90
N PRO A 357 7.88 2.61 -0.11
CA PRO A 357 7.80 1.59 -1.14
C PRO A 357 7.64 0.22 -0.47
N ARG A 358 6.57 -0.51 -0.84
CA ARG A 358 6.36 -1.90 -0.46
C ARG A 358 6.06 -2.13 1.04
N ALA A 359 5.59 -1.11 1.76
CA ALA A 359 5.03 -1.25 3.12
C ALA A 359 3.81 -2.19 3.17
N SER A 360 3.10 -2.32 2.05
CA SER A 360 2.00 -3.26 1.86
C SER A 360 2.40 -4.70 2.15
N LEU A 361 3.63 -5.13 1.88
CA LEU A 361 4.08 -6.50 2.15
C LEU A 361 4.27 -6.76 3.65
N VAL A 362 4.71 -5.74 4.38
CA VAL A 362 4.84 -5.79 5.85
C VAL A 362 3.45 -5.95 6.48
N ILE A 363 2.47 -5.16 6.01
CA ILE A 363 1.08 -5.26 6.45
C ILE A 363 0.47 -6.61 6.06
N LEU A 364 0.70 -7.06 4.83
CA LEU A 364 0.23 -8.35 4.32
C LEU A 364 0.76 -9.50 5.18
N LEU A 365 2.06 -9.53 5.43
CA LEU A 365 2.69 -10.55 6.27
C LEU A 365 2.13 -10.54 7.68
N GLY A 366 1.90 -9.35 8.22
CA GLY A 366 1.25 -9.16 9.51
C GLY A 366 -0.13 -9.80 9.59
N ALA A 367 -1.00 -9.49 8.63
CA ALA A 367 -2.33 -10.07 8.57
C ALA A 367 -2.26 -11.60 8.36
N LEU A 368 -1.37 -12.07 7.49
CA LEU A 368 -1.24 -13.51 7.25
C LEU A 368 -0.77 -14.28 8.48
N ASN A 369 0.09 -13.72 9.33
CA ASN A 369 0.48 -14.38 10.58
C ASN A 369 -0.67 -14.53 11.58
N SER A 370 -1.61 -13.59 11.59
CA SER A 370 -2.77 -13.64 12.49
C SER A 370 -3.90 -14.55 11.96
N PHE A 371 -4.07 -14.66 10.64
CA PHE A 371 -5.23 -15.32 10.02
C PHE A 371 -4.92 -16.61 9.25
N VAL A 372 -3.68 -16.84 8.85
CA VAL A 372 -3.24 -18.04 8.11
C VAL A 372 -2.36 -18.89 9.02
N PRO A 373 -2.44 -20.24 8.96
CA PRO A 373 -1.65 -21.13 9.79
C PRO A 373 -0.15 -20.78 9.81
N SER A 374 0.42 -20.84 11.01
CA SER A 374 1.79 -20.38 11.29
C SER A 374 2.82 -20.98 10.33
N GLY A 375 3.69 -20.13 9.79
CA GLY A 375 4.75 -20.53 8.86
C GLY A 375 4.36 -20.45 7.38
N LEU A 376 3.07 -20.50 7.04
CA LEU A 376 2.61 -20.39 5.64
C LEU A 376 2.55 -18.96 5.13
N GLY A 377 2.14 -18.00 5.98
CA GLY A 377 2.10 -16.58 5.64
C GLY A 377 3.38 -16.03 5.01
N PRO A 378 4.56 -16.22 5.67
CA PRO A 378 5.84 -15.78 5.12
C PRO A 378 6.20 -16.40 3.76
N ILE A 379 5.89 -17.68 3.55
CA ILE A 379 6.14 -18.38 2.28
C ILE A 379 5.25 -17.80 1.18
N GLY A 380 3.96 -17.58 1.48
CA GLY A 380 3.02 -16.96 0.55
C GLY A 380 3.43 -15.54 0.16
N VAL A 381 3.88 -14.72 1.12
CA VAL A 381 4.41 -13.37 0.84
C VAL A 381 5.63 -13.43 -0.07
N ALA A 382 6.54 -14.39 0.14
CA ALA A 382 7.72 -14.54 -0.71
C ALA A 382 7.37 -14.88 -2.16
N ILE A 383 6.35 -15.70 -2.38
CA ILE A 383 5.83 -16.04 -3.72
C ILE A 383 5.23 -14.81 -4.40
N ILE A 384 4.37 -14.07 -3.69
CA ILE A 384 3.78 -12.83 -4.20
C ILE A 384 4.86 -11.79 -4.48
N PHE A 385 5.87 -11.70 -3.63
CA PHE A 385 6.90 -10.66 -3.73
C PHE A 385 7.63 -10.69 -5.08
N GLY A 386 7.77 -11.88 -5.68
CA GLY A 386 8.33 -12.00 -7.02
C GLY A 386 7.58 -11.19 -8.08
N VAL A 387 6.26 -11.05 -7.95
CA VAL A 387 5.42 -10.30 -8.90
C VAL A 387 4.84 -9.02 -8.33
N ASP A 388 5.11 -8.70 -7.05
CA ASP A 388 4.58 -7.52 -6.36
C ASP A 388 4.93 -6.25 -7.09
N GLU A 389 6.10 -6.18 -7.71
CA GLU A 389 6.55 -4.99 -8.43
C GLU A 389 5.62 -4.65 -9.61
N LEU A 390 5.15 -5.65 -10.36
CA LEU A 390 4.19 -5.45 -11.47
C LEU A 390 2.82 -5.01 -10.93
N MET A 391 2.45 -5.50 -9.76
CA MET A 391 1.21 -5.14 -9.06
C MET A 391 1.30 -3.74 -8.45
N ASP A 392 2.50 -3.32 -8.03
CA ASP A 392 2.78 -2.04 -7.37
C ASP A 392 2.58 -0.85 -8.31
N MET A 393 2.95 -1.01 -9.58
CA MET A 393 2.74 0.02 -10.59
C MET A 393 1.27 0.45 -10.66
N GLY A 394 0.36 -0.53 -10.76
CA GLY A 394 -1.08 -0.29 -10.77
C GLY A 394 -1.61 0.29 -9.45
N ARG A 395 -1.22 -0.30 -8.31
CA ARG A 395 -1.73 0.11 -6.99
C ARG A 395 -1.34 1.56 -6.66
N THR A 396 -0.10 1.93 -6.95
CA THR A 396 0.46 3.26 -6.66
C THR A 396 -0.18 4.32 -7.55
N CYS A 397 -0.37 4.01 -8.84
CA CYS A 397 -1.14 4.85 -9.75
C CYS A 397 -2.55 5.16 -9.22
N VAL A 398 -3.30 4.12 -8.82
CA VAL A 398 -4.67 4.27 -8.29
C VAL A 398 -4.70 5.05 -6.98
N ASN A 399 -3.71 4.86 -6.10
CA ASN A 399 -3.58 5.64 -4.86
C ASN A 399 -3.47 7.15 -5.16
N VAL A 400 -2.61 7.53 -6.10
CA VAL A 400 -2.41 8.94 -6.47
C VAL A 400 -3.67 9.53 -7.09
N ILE A 401 -4.32 8.82 -8.01
CA ILE A 401 -5.60 9.24 -8.60
C ILE A 401 -6.67 9.42 -7.51
N GLY A 402 -6.78 8.47 -6.59
CA GLY A 402 -7.74 8.51 -5.48
C GLY A 402 -7.53 9.70 -4.55
N ASN A 403 -6.28 10.07 -4.28
CA ASN A 403 -5.94 11.25 -3.45
C ASN A 403 -6.26 12.56 -4.17
N CYS A 404 -5.98 12.65 -5.47
CA CYS A 404 -6.38 13.80 -6.28
C CYS A 404 -7.90 13.96 -6.28
N LEU A 405 -8.64 12.87 -6.49
CA LEU A 405 -10.11 12.89 -6.48
C LEU A 405 -10.67 13.30 -5.13
N ALA A 406 -10.11 12.76 -4.04
CA ALA A 406 -10.51 13.13 -2.68
C ALA A 406 -10.35 14.63 -2.42
N THR A 407 -9.24 15.20 -2.87
CA THR A 407 -8.92 16.62 -2.73
C THR A 407 -9.96 17.51 -3.42
N VAL A 408 -10.39 17.13 -4.62
CA VAL A 408 -11.48 17.81 -5.34
C VAL A 408 -12.83 17.67 -4.61
N VAL A 409 -13.16 16.47 -4.12
CA VAL A 409 -14.43 16.20 -3.42
C VAL A 409 -14.52 17.01 -2.12
N VAL A 410 -13.43 17.05 -1.35
CA VAL A 410 -13.37 17.83 -0.10
C VAL A 410 -13.49 19.33 -0.40
N ALA A 411 -12.81 19.83 -1.42
CA ALA A 411 -12.93 21.23 -1.84
C ALA A 411 -14.36 21.61 -2.24
N ARG A 412 -15.06 20.72 -2.93
CA ARG A 412 -16.48 20.91 -3.26
C ARG A 412 -17.36 20.89 -2.03
N TRP A 413 -17.11 20.01 -1.06
CA TRP A 413 -17.86 19.99 0.20
C TRP A 413 -17.59 21.21 1.07
N GLU A 414 -16.43 21.86 0.95
CA GLU A 414 -16.14 23.15 1.57
C GLU A 414 -16.68 24.35 0.76
N LYS A 415 -17.17 24.11 -0.46
CA LYS A 415 -17.68 25.14 -1.41
C LYS A 415 -16.61 26.11 -1.90
N GLU A 416 -15.36 25.67 -1.95
CA GLU A 416 -14.21 26.50 -2.36
C GLU A 416 -13.57 26.02 -3.66
N PHE A 417 -14.16 25.03 -4.31
CA PHE A 417 -13.69 24.51 -5.60
C PHE A 417 -13.99 25.48 -6.75
N ASP A 418 -12.97 25.91 -7.48
CA ASP A 418 -13.11 26.77 -8.64
C ASP A 418 -13.50 25.96 -9.89
N GLU A 419 -14.80 25.91 -10.16
CA GLU A 419 -15.33 25.23 -11.35
C GLU A 419 -14.90 25.88 -12.67
N SER A 420 -14.64 27.20 -12.67
CA SER A 420 -14.31 27.91 -13.89
C SER A 420 -12.93 27.49 -14.39
N ARG A 421 -11.96 27.42 -13.48
CA ARG A 421 -10.61 26.92 -13.74
C ARG A 421 -10.61 25.43 -14.10
N ALA A 422 -11.38 24.62 -13.38
CA ALA A 422 -11.47 23.18 -13.65
C ALA A 422 -12.01 22.83 -15.05
N ARG A 423 -12.93 23.64 -15.59
CA ARG A 423 -13.53 23.39 -16.92
C ARG A 423 -12.60 23.71 -18.07
N VAL A 424 -11.70 24.68 -17.89
CA VAL A 424 -10.73 25.09 -18.91
C VAL A 424 -9.39 24.36 -18.81
N PHE A 425 -9.16 23.58 -17.75
CA PHE A 425 -7.90 22.88 -17.52
C PHE A 425 -7.46 22.02 -18.73
N GLY A 426 -6.21 22.20 -19.14
CA GLY A 426 -5.57 21.59 -20.30
C GLY A 426 -6.15 22.06 -21.63
N THR A 427 -6.68 23.27 -21.72
CA THR A 427 -7.16 23.89 -22.96
C THR A 427 -6.49 25.24 -23.19
N ALA A 428 -6.52 25.77 -24.42
CA ALA A 428 -5.95 27.09 -24.74
C ALA A 428 -6.54 28.23 -23.87
N ALA A 429 -7.77 28.07 -23.36
CA ALA A 429 -8.41 29.02 -22.47
C ALA A 429 -7.82 29.02 -21.04
N GLU A 430 -7.09 27.97 -20.63
CA GLU A 430 -6.33 27.96 -19.38
C GLU A 430 -5.18 28.98 -19.44
N ALA A 431 -4.44 29.00 -20.56
CA ALA A 431 -3.34 29.94 -20.75
C ALA A 431 -3.80 31.40 -20.69
N GLU A 432 -4.98 31.72 -21.22
CA GLU A 432 -5.56 33.07 -21.11
C GLU A 432 -5.95 33.44 -19.66
N LEU A 433 -6.38 32.47 -18.86
CA LEU A 433 -6.71 32.67 -17.45
C LEU A 433 -5.46 32.83 -16.58
N ASP A 434 -4.41 32.03 -16.83
CA ASP A 434 -3.13 32.14 -16.13
C ASP A 434 -2.41 33.47 -16.48
N LEU A 435 -2.50 33.92 -17.75
CA LEU A 435 -2.02 35.25 -18.18
C LEU A 435 -2.75 36.39 -17.47
N LYS A 436 -4.07 36.28 -17.30
CA LYS A 436 -4.87 37.28 -16.55
C LYS A 436 -4.63 37.23 -15.04
N GLY A 437 -4.23 36.07 -14.51
CA GLY A 437 -3.88 35.86 -13.10
C GLY A 437 -2.46 36.30 -12.72
N GLY A 438 -1.61 36.60 -13.70
CA GLY A 438 -0.23 37.07 -13.49
C GLY A 438 0.83 35.97 -13.42
N ASP A 439 0.50 34.73 -13.81
CA ASP A 439 1.41 33.58 -13.74
C ASP A 439 2.11 33.34 -15.10
N VAL A 440 3.01 34.26 -15.44
CA VAL A 440 3.60 34.41 -16.79
C VAL A 440 4.44 33.20 -17.22
N ALA A 441 5.09 32.52 -16.27
CA ALA A 441 6.03 31.43 -16.56
C ALA A 441 5.38 30.18 -17.19
N PHE A 442 4.09 29.94 -16.95
CA PHE A 442 3.37 28.77 -17.47
C PHE A 442 2.66 29.03 -18.79
N ALA A 443 2.21 30.26 -19.04
CA ALA A 443 1.63 30.65 -20.32
C ALA A 443 2.63 30.47 -21.47
N ASP A 444 3.91 30.76 -21.21
CA ASP A 444 5.00 30.58 -22.16
C ASP A 444 5.30 29.09 -22.45
N ALA A 445 5.12 28.19 -21.48
CA ALA A 445 5.30 26.74 -21.68
C ALA A 445 4.19 26.15 -22.57
N LEU A 446 2.94 26.53 -22.33
CA LEU A 446 1.79 26.13 -23.17
C LEU A 446 1.86 26.71 -24.60
N ALA A 447 2.40 27.92 -24.76
CA ALA A 447 2.65 28.51 -26.08
C ALA A 447 3.72 27.73 -26.88
N GLN A 448 4.60 27.00 -26.19
CA GLN A 448 5.67 26.19 -26.80
C GLN A 448 5.24 24.74 -27.08
N GLY A 449 4.08 24.30 -26.60
CA GLY A 449 3.51 22.98 -26.88
C GLY A 449 4.04 21.83 -26.00
N ASP A 450 4.71 22.16 -24.90
CA ASP A 450 5.10 21.23 -23.82
C ASP A 450 3.93 21.01 -22.84
#